data_AF-A0A3M0WDE9-F1
#
_entry.id   AF-A0A3M0WDE9-F1
#
_cell.length_a   1.000
_cell.length_b   1.000
_cell.length_c   1.000
_cell.angle_alpha   90.00
_cell.angle_beta   90.00
_cell.angle_gamma   90.00
#
_symmetry.space_group_name_H-M   'P 1'
#
loop_
_entity.id
_entity.type
_entity.pdbx_description
1 polymer ?
#
loop_
_entity_poly.entity_id
_entity_poly.type
_entity_poly.pdbx_seq_one_letter_code
_entity_poly.pdbx_strand_id
1 'polypeptide(L)'
;MDNTPYNVEVVEAPIGNSKISIETGYFAKQASGAVIVKQGETQVFVAAVVSPESQPDIDFLPLTVEYREKTYAYGKIPGGFVKREGKPSNREILVSRLIDRPIRPLFPKGFHNDIIITAMTLSADDKYDPDVLAIIGASAALTISEAPFEGPIAGVRVGRIDDKFIINPSYEERDKSDLDIVVAGTKDAIVMVEGGSKEVPEDTVLEAIMFGHEYIKNLIDFQLELQKKVGKEKIKVEKSEIEEKLKQDFQKYKEEIINAFSIQDKKERNRTIDGIFQKAIEELEIPEEYQTKAGFVFKEFVSNVMRE
;
A
#
# COMPACT_ATOMS: atom_id res chain seq x y z
N MET A 1 -25.22 -22.55 -18.60
CA MET A 1 -23.91 -22.40 -17.94
C MET A 1 -22.93 -22.12 -19.05
N ASP A 2 -22.36 -20.93 -19.06
CA ASP A 2 -21.43 -20.50 -20.09
C ASP A 2 -20.17 -21.37 -19.97
N ASN A 3 -19.91 -22.18 -21.00
CA ASN A 3 -18.82 -23.16 -21.08
C ASN A 3 -17.55 -22.53 -21.68
N THR A 4 -17.44 -21.20 -21.63
CA THR A 4 -16.23 -20.51 -22.05
C THR A 4 -15.06 -20.99 -21.17
N PRO A 5 -13.99 -21.59 -21.74
CA PRO A 5 -12.85 -22.04 -20.96
C PRO A 5 -12.27 -20.83 -20.21
N TYR A 6 -12.18 -20.96 -18.89
CA TYR A 6 -11.61 -19.91 -18.06
C TYR A 6 -10.11 -19.85 -18.35
N ASN A 7 -9.63 -18.73 -18.90
CA ASN A 7 -8.20 -18.44 -19.00
C ASN A 7 -7.68 -18.11 -17.60
N VAL A 8 -7.29 -19.16 -16.87
CA VAL A 8 -6.65 -19.05 -15.57
C VAL A 8 -5.15 -18.93 -15.78
N GLU A 9 -4.57 -17.87 -15.25
CA GLU A 9 -3.13 -17.66 -15.26
C GLU A 9 -2.59 -17.84 -13.85
N VAL A 10 -1.52 -18.63 -13.75
CA VAL A 10 -0.81 -18.90 -12.49
C VAL A 10 0.67 -18.58 -12.70
N VAL A 11 1.24 -17.89 -11.73
CA VAL A 11 2.70 -17.69 -11.58
C VAL A 11 3.13 -18.19 -10.22
N GLU A 12 4.35 -18.71 -10.11
CA GLU A 12 4.89 -19.26 -8.85
C GLU A 12 6.30 -18.76 -8.61
N ALA A 13 6.61 -18.44 -7.35
CA ALA A 13 7.89 -17.93 -6.90
C ALA A 13 8.43 -18.77 -5.73
N PRO A 14 9.71 -19.17 -5.72
CA PRO A 14 10.30 -19.79 -4.55
C PRO A 14 10.45 -18.78 -3.41
N ILE A 15 10.17 -19.19 -2.17
CA ILE A 15 10.44 -18.42 -0.96
C ILE A 15 10.88 -19.34 0.19
N GLY A 16 12.13 -19.19 0.61
CA GLY A 16 12.77 -20.09 1.55
C GLY A 16 12.70 -21.54 1.07
N ASN A 17 12.10 -22.41 1.89
CA ASN A 17 11.88 -23.83 1.59
C ASN A 17 10.48 -24.12 0.99
N SER A 18 9.77 -23.07 0.55
CA SER A 18 8.40 -23.16 0.05
C SER A 18 8.26 -22.38 -1.27
N LYS A 19 7.02 -22.27 -1.75
CA LYS A 19 6.67 -21.42 -2.90
C LYS A 19 5.41 -20.62 -2.62
N ILE A 20 5.34 -19.44 -3.20
CA ILE A 20 4.13 -18.63 -3.29
C ILE A 20 3.59 -18.72 -4.71
N SER A 21 2.30 -18.98 -4.87
CA SER A 21 1.62 -18.91 -6.15
C SER A 21 0.61 -17.77 -6.19
N ILE A 22 0.46 -17.12 -7.34
CA ILE A 22 -0.54 -16.10 -7.61
C ILE A 22 -1.39 -16.56 -8.80
N GLU A 23 -2.69 -16.69 -8.58
CA GLU A 23 -3.68 -17.12 -9.57
C GLU A 23 -4.66 -15.98 -9.89
N THR A 24 -5.04 -15.83 -11.16
CA THR A 24 -6.09 -14.89 -11.59
C THR A 24 -6.88 -15.44 -12.79
N GLY A 25 -8.01 -14.81 -13.12
CA GLY A 25 -8.81 -15.10 -14.30
C GLY A 25 -10.08 -15.93 -14.06
N TYR A 26 -10.21 -16.57 -12.89
CA TYR A 26 -11.42 -17.33 -12.53
C TYR A 26 -12.41 -16.50 -11.69
N PHE A 27 -11.98 -15.99 -10.54
CA PHE A 27 -12.82 -15.29 -9.58
C PHE A 27 -12.93 -13.79 -9.83
N ALA A 28 -14.06 -13.19 -9.46
CA ALA A 28 -14.28 -11.74 -9.37
C ALA A 28 -13.86 -10.93 -10.62
N LYS A 29 -14.16 -11.43 -11.82
CA LYS A 29 -13.82 -10.80 -13.11
C LYS A 29 -14.31 -9.37 -13.32
N GLN A 30 -15.29 -8.92 -12.53
CA GLN A 30 -15.82 -7.56 -12.58
C GLN A 30 -14.97 -6.55 -11.79
N ALA A 31 -14.04 -7.01 -10.95
CA ALA A 31 -13.11 -6.13 -10.27
C ALA A 31 -12.07 -5.55 -11.25
N SER A 32 -11.45 -4.44 -10.87
CA SER A 32 -10.33 -3.86 -11.62
C SER A 32 -9.14 -4.83 -11.66
N GLY A 33 -8.86 -5.52 -10.56
CA GLY A 33 -7.95 -6.66 -10.53
C GLY A 33 -8.32 -7.61 -9.40
N ALA A 34 -8.14 -8.92 -9.59
CA ALA A 34 -8.43 -9.92 -8.56
C ALA A 34 -7.45 -11.10 -8.65
N VAL A 35 -6.95 -11.54 -7.51
CA VAL A 35 -5.98 -12.65 -7.42
C VAL A 35 -6.26 -13.54 -6.21
N ILE A 36 -5.81 -14.79 -6.28
CA ILE A 36 -5.63 -15.64 -5.11
C ILE A 36 -4.13 -15.87 -4.92
N VAL A 37 -3.64 -15.57 -3.72
CA VAL A 37 -2.25 -15.84 -3.32
C VAL A 37 -2.22 -17.03 -2.37
N LYS A 38 -1.32 -17.98 -2.60
CA LYS A 38 -1.18 -19.20 -1.79
C LYS A 38 0.26 -19.42 -1.35
N GLN A 39 0.45 -19.83 -0.09
CA GLN A 39 1.69 -20.42 0.43
C GLN A 39 1.32 -21.58 1.37
N GLY A 40 1.90 -22.78 1.15
CA GLY A 40 1.43 -23.97 1.86
C GLY A 40 -0.03 -24.26 1.49
N GLU A 41 -0.91 -24.41 2.48
CA GLU A 41 -2.37 -24.47 2.26
C GLU A 41 -3.08 -23.15 2.65
N THR A 42 -2.35 -22.15 3.14
CA THR A 42 -2.91 -20.80 3.36
C THR A 42 -3.18 -20.08 2.04
N GLN A 43 -4.39 -19.58 1.87
CA GLN A 43 -4.87 -18.88 0.68
C GLN A 43 -5.58 -17.57 1.04
N VAL A 44 -5.19 -16.49 0.37
CA VAL A 44 -5.82 -15.17 0.49
C VAL A 44 -6.32 -14.71 -0.87
N PHE A 45 -7.61 -14.43 -0.95
CA PHE A 45 -8.21 -13.75 -2.11
C PHE A 45 -8.08 -12.24 -1.93
N VAL A 46 -7.63 -11.54 -2.95
CA VAL A 46 -7.53 -10.08 -2.94
C VAL A 46 -8.14 -9.50 -4.21
N ALA A 47 -9.03 -8.53 -4.06
CA ALA A 47 -9.59 -7.74 -5.15
C ALA A 47 -9.29 -6.26 -4.97
N ALA A 48 -8.90 -5.62 -6.07
CA ALA A 48 -8.75 -4.18 -6.20
C ALA A 48 -9.87 -3.65 -7.11
N VAL A 49 -10.51 -2.57 -6.69
CA VAL A 49 -11.51 -1.84 -7.49
C VAL A 49 -11.09 -0.38 -7.54
N VAL A 50 -11.06 0.19 -8.74
CA VAL A 50 -10.77 1.60 -9.01
C VAL A 50 -12.01 2.23 -9.61
N SER A 51 -12.44 3.39 -9.12
CA SER A 51 -13.54 4.12 -9.76
C SER A 51 -13.12 4.58 -11.18
N PRO A 52 -14.05 4.59 -12.16
CA PRO A 52 -13.76 5.09 -13.49
C PRO A 52 -13.55 6.62 -13.50
N GLU A 53 -14.24 7.34 -12.61
CA GLU A 53 -14.18 8.79 -12.49
C GLU A 53 -13.46 9.20 -11.20
N SER A 54 -12.70 10.29 -11.29
CA SER A 54 -12.10 10.96 -10.14
C SER A 54 -13.16 11.72 -9.36
N GLN A 55 -13.04 11.79 -8.03
CA GLN A 55 -13.91 12.66 -7.25
C GLN A 55 -13.53 14.14 -7.45
N PRO A 56 -14.49 15.02 -7.83
CA PRO A 56 -14.19 16.41 -8.19
C PRO A 56 -13.85 17.32 -6.99
N ASP A 57 -14.18 16.91 -5.76
CA ASP A 57 -14.14 17.78 -4.57
C ASP A 57 -13.20 17.28 -3.45
N ILE A 58 -12.25 16.40 -3.77
CA ILE A 58 -11.28 15.90 -2.79
C ILE A 58 -9.85 16.24 -3.21
N ASP A 59 -9.00 16.51 -2.21
CA ASP A 59 -7.59 16.87 -2.35
C ASP A 59 -6.65 15.79 -1.79
N PHE A 60 -7.16 14.57 -1.62
CA PHE A 60 -6.43 13.43 -1.06
C PHE A 60 -6.72 12.16 -1.85
N LEU A 61 -5.86 11.14 -1.72
CA LEU A 61 -6.06 9.81 -2.29
C LEU A 61 -7.08 9.01 -1.45
N PRO A 62 -8.31 8.75 -1.96
CA PRO A 62 -9.32 7.96 -1.26
C PRO A 62 -9.04 6.44 -1.41
N LEU A 63 -7.95 5.99 -0.79
CA LEU A 63 -7.58 4.58 -0.69
C LEU A 63 -8.13 3.98 0.60
N THR A 64 -8.87 2.89 0.48
CA THR A 64 -9.36 2.08 1.61
C THR A 64 -8.91 0.63 1.47
N VAL A 65 -8.40 0.06 2.56
CA VAL A 65 -8.00 -1.36 2.62
C VAL A 65 -8.80 -2.09 3.70
N GLU A 66 -9.50 -3.14 3.31
CA GLU A 66 -10.20 -4.05 4.21
C GLU A 66 -9.59 -5.44 4.11
N TYR A 67 -9.07 -5.95 5.23
CA TYR A 67 -8.64 -7.33 5.39
C TYR A 67 -9.57 -8.07 6.34
N ARG A 68 -10.04 -9.26 5.94
CA ARG A 68 -10.95 -10.11 6.71
C ARG A 68 -10.46 -11.54 6.81
N GLU A 69 -10.49 -12.07 8.02
CA GLU A 69 -10.26 -13.49 8.28
C GLU A 69 -11.60 -14.20 8.50
N LYS A 70 -11.93 -15.12 7.59
CA LYS A 70 -13.15 -15.92 7.72
C LYS A 70 -12.90 -17.10 8.64
N THR A 71 -13.81 -17.39 9.57
CA THR A 71 -13.56 -18.48 10.52
C THR A 71 -13.54 -19.84 9.84
N TYR A 72 -14.24 -19.98 8.71
CA TYR A 72 -14.21 -21.19 7.89
C TYR A 72 -12.82 -21.47 7.33
N ALA A 73 -11.97 -20.45 7.14
CA ALA A 73 -10.61 -20.63 6.66
C ALA A 73 -9.78 -21.49 7.62
N TYR A 74 -10.14 -21.44 8.92
CA TYR A 74 -9.53 -22.21 10.00
C TYR A 74 -10.37 -23.43 10.41
N GLY A 75 -11.39 -23.82 9.62
CA GLY A 75 -12.30 -24.92 9.95
C GLY A 75 -13.18 -24.67 11.18
N LYS A 76 -13.44 -23.40 11.53
CA LYS A 76 -14.20 -23.00 12.74
C LYS A 76 -15.52 -22.34 12.38
N ILE A 77 -16.54 -22.57 13.20
CA ILE A 77 -17.80 -21.81 13.17
C ILE A 77 -17.62 -20.57 14.06
N PRO A 78 -18.07 -19.36 13.65
CA PRO A 78 -17.95 -18.17 14.48
C PRO A 78 -18.58 -18.35 15.86
N GLY A 79 -17.91 -17.82 16.88
CA GLY A 79 -18.40 -17.79 18.25
C GLY A 79 -19.67 -16.93 18.42
N GLY A 80 -20.21 -16.90 19.63
CA GLY A 80 -21.36 -16.06 19.98
C GLY A 80 -22.72 -16.58 19.52
N PHE A 81 -23.76 -15.76 19.71
CA PHE A 81 -25.16 -16.13 19.45
C PHE A 81 -25.52 -16.11 17.96
N VAL A 82 -25.03 -15.11 17.21
CA VAL A 82 -25.40 -14.88 15.81
C VAL A 82 -24.66 -15.83 14.84
N LYS A 83 -23.57 -16.48 15.27
CA LYS A 83 -22.74 -17.40 14.46
C LYS A 83 -22.26 -16.78 13.14
N ARG A 84 -21.93 -15.48 13.16
CA ARG A 84 -21.39 -14.72 12.03
C ARG A 84 -20.21 -13.88 12.47
N GLU A 85 -19.27 -13.66 11.56
CA GLU A 85 -18.20 -12.69 11.77
C GLU A 85 -18.79 -11.27 11.85
N GLY A 86 -18.41 -10.53 12.89
CA GLY A 86 -18.86 -9.17 13.13
C GLY A 86 -17.91 -8.13 12.54
N LYS A 87 -17.76 -7.02 13.28
CA LYS A 87 -16.76 -5.97 12.98
C LYS A 87 -15.34 -6.56 12.91
N PRO A 88 -14.43 -5.95 12.14
CA PRO A 88 -13.04 -6.38 12.10
C PRO A 88 -12.41 -6.38 13.51
N SER A 89 -11.63 -7.39 13.80
CA SER A 89 -10.80 -7.51 14.99
C SER A 89 -9.59 -6.57 14.94
N ASN A 90 -8.91 -6.36 16.07
CA ASN A 90 -7.68 -5.56 16.11
C ASN A 90 -6.61 -6.12 15.16
N ARG A 91 -6.48 -7.45 15.08
CA ARG A 91 -5.54 -8.09 14.15
C ARG A 91 -5.93 -7.77 12.70
N GLU A 92 -7.20 -7.92 12.33
CA GLU A 92 -7.65 -7.60 10.98
C GLU A 92 -7.37 -6.14 10.60
N ILE A 93 -7.60 -5.20 11.54
CA ILE A 93 -7.28 -3.77 11.35
C ILE A 93 -5.77 -3.53 11.19
N LEU A 94 -4.94 -4.20 11.99
CA LEU A 94 -3.48 -4.09 11.88
C LEU A 94 -2.97 -4.61 10.54
N VAL A 95 -3.50 -5.74 10.06
CA VAL A 95 -3.16 -6.28 8.74
C VAL A 95 -3.65 -5.36 7.61
N SER A 96 -4.86 -4.78 7.72
CA SER A 96 -5.30 -3.73 6.78
C SER A 96 -4.28 -2.59 6.69
N ARG A 97 -3.75 -2.12 7.83
CA ARG A 97 -2.73 -1.07 7.87
C ARG A 97 -1.39 -1.53 7.32
N LEU A 98 -1.03 -2.80 7.53
CA LEU A 98 0.18 -3.41 7.02
C LEU A 98 0.18 -3.47 5.48
N ILE A 99 -0.98 -3.65 4.87
CA ILE A 99 -1.20 -3.59 3.42
C ILE A 99 -1.24 -2.13 2.93
N ASP A 100 -1.98 -1.25 3.62
CA ASP A 100 -2.19 0.15 3.21
C ASP A 100 -0.89 0.97 3.16
N ARG A 101 -0.07 0.86 4.22
CA ARG A 101 1.16 1.66 4.38
C ARG A 101 2.11 1.58 3.18
N PRO A 102 2.47 0.39 2.65
CA PRO A 102 3.41 0.32 1.54
C PRO A 102 2.78 0.62 0.17
N ILE A 103 1.47 0.45 -0.04
CA ILE A 103 0.85 0.74 -1.35
C ILE A 103 0.46 2.22 -1.50
N ARG A 104 0.06 2.89 -0.41
CA ARG A 104 -0.41 4.28 -0.42
C ARG A 104 0.57 5.29 -1.06
N PRO A 105 1.89 5.27 -0.78
CA PRO A 105 2.82 6.25 -1.35
C PRO A 105 3.15 5.99 -2.82
N LEU A 106 2.74 4.86 -3.39
CA LEU A 106 3.05 4.45 -4.77
C LEU A 106 1.94 4.82 -5.76
N PHE A 107 1.03 5.72 -5.37
CA PHE A 107 0.11 6.34 -6.31
C PHE A 107 0.63 7.73 -6.69
N PRO A 108 0.57 8.11 -7.97
CA PRO A 108 1.00 9.42 -8.41
C PRO A 108 0.15 10.51 -7.74
N LYS A 109 0.78 11.65 -7.47
CA LYS A 109 0.09 12.83 -6.96
C LYS A 109 -1.01 13.26 -7.94
N GLY A 110 -2.13 13.75 -7.41
CA GLY A 110 -3.28 14.17 -8.20
C GLY A 110 -4.20 13.03 -8.62
N PHE A 111 -3.92 11.78 -8.25
CA PHE A 111 -4.84 10.67 -8.45
C PHE A 111 -5.88 10.62 -7.32
N HIS A 112 -7.13 10.98 -7.64
CA HIS A 112 -8.24 11.08 -6.69
C HIS A 112 -9.42 10.15 -7.03
N ASN A 113 -9.17 9.10 -7.79
CA ASN A 113 -10.13 8.02 -7.97
C ASN A 113 -10.22 7.18 -6.69
N ASP A 114 -11.42 6.68 -6.38
CA ASP A 114 -11.63 5.74 -5.28
C ASP A 114 -10.90 4.43 -5.54
N ILE A 115 -10.14 3.99 -4.54
CA ILE A 115 -9.47 2.70 -4.58
C ILE A 115 -9.90 1.89 -3.36
N ILE A 116 -10.49 0.73 -3.62
CA ILE A 116 -10.87 -0.21 -2.57
C ILE A 116 -10.10 -1.50 -2.78
N ILE A 117 -9.35 -1.89 -1.75
CA ILE A 117 -8.71 -3.20 -1.66
C ILE A 117 -9.47 -4.05 -0.66
N THR A 118 -9.98 -5.19 -1.10
CA THR A 118 -10.60 -6.20 -0.24
C THR A 118 -9.75 -7.46 -0.24
N ALA A 119 -9.17 -7.79 0.91
CA ALA A 119 -8.40 -9.00 1.14
C ALA A 119 -9.16 -9.94 2.09
N MET A 120 -9.28 -11.20 1.73
CA MET A 120 -10.03 -12.20 2.47
C MET A 120 -9.28 -13.52 2.54
N THR A 121 -8.99 -13.98 3.75
CA THR A 121 -8.37 -15.29 3.97
C THR A 121 -9.43 -16.37 3.72
N LEU A 122 -9.20 -17.19 2.69
CA LEU A 122 -10.09 -18.27 2.26
C LEU A 122 -9.75 -19.60 2.94
N SER A 123 -8.47 -19.86 3.14
CA SER A 123 -7.95 -21.05 3.80
C SER A 123 -6.71 -20.66 4.59
N ALA A 124 -6.49 -21.31 5.73
CA ALA A 124 -5.32 -21.08 6.55
C ALA A 124 -4.81 -22.42 7.10
N ASP A 125 -3.52 -22.66 6.92
CA ASP A 125 -2.82 -23.76 7.57
C ASP A 125 -2.23 -23.36 8.93
N ASP A 126 -1.55 -24.31 9.55
CA ASP A 126 -0.89 -24.16 10.85
C ASP A 126 0.56 -23.65 10.74
N LYS A 127 0.99 -23.17 9.55
CA LYS A 127 2.37 -22.76 9.30
C LYS A 127 2.46 -21.30 8.90
N TYR A 128 1.81 -20.89 7.81
CA TYR A 128 2.07 -19.61 7.18
C TYR A 128 1.00 -18.57 7.54
N ASP A 129 1.47 -17.41 8.02
CA ASP A 129 0.62 -16.28 8.36
C ASP A 129 0.05 -15.63 7.08
N PRO A 130 -1.28 -15.45 6.96
CA PRO A 130 -1.90 -14.87 5.77
C PRO A 130 -1.55 -13.40 5.50
N ASP A 131 -0.99 -12.68 6.47
CA ASP A 131 -0.78 -11.24 6.38
C ASP A 131 0.19 -10.82 5.24
N VAL A 132 1.34 -11.48 5.11
CA VAL A 132 2.29 -11.22 4.03
C VAL A 132 1.72 -11.62 2.66
N LEU A 133 0.88 -12.64 2.60
CA LEU A 133 0.18 -13.03 1.37
C LEU A 133 -0.84 -11.98 0.95
N ALA A 134 -1.50 -11.34 1.92
CA ALA A 134 -2.43 -10.25 1.64
C ALA A 134 -1.72 -9.00 1.07
N ILE A 135 -0.50 -8.70 1.52
CA ILE A 135 0.33 -7.62 0.95
C ILE A 135 0.67 -7.93 -0.52
N ILE A 136 1.16 -9.15 -0.79
CA ILE A 136 1.49 -9.59 -2.15
C ILE A 136 0.25 -9.59 -3.04
N GLY A 137 -0.90 -10.04 -2.51
CA GLY A 137 -2.16 -10.07 -3.26
C GLY A 137 -2.69 -8.68 -3.59
N ALA A 138 -2.59 -7.73 -2.67
CA ALA A 138 -2.98 -6.33 -2.93
C ALA A 138 -2.09 -5.71 -4.01
N SER A 139 -0.78 -5.94 -3.93
CA SER A 139 0.16 -5.50 -4.95
C SER A 139 -0.15 -6.11 -6.31
N ALA A 140 -0.33 -7.43 -6.39
CA ALA A 140 -0.60 -8.12 -7.64
C ALA A 140 -1.94 -7.68 -8.26
N ALA A 141 -3.00 -7.54 -7.45
CA ALA A 141 -4.30 -7.05 -7.88
C ALA A 141 -4.23 -5.61 -8.45
N LEU A 142 -3.49 -4.71 -7.80
CA LEU A 142 -3.24 -3.36 -8.31
C LEU A 142 -2.35 -3.35 -9.57
N THR A 143 -1.39 -4.28 -9.63
CA THR A 143 -0.44 -4.36 -10.75
C THR A 143 -1.12 -4.80 -12.03
N ILE A 144 -2.08 -5.75 -11.97
CA ILE A 144 -2.85 -6.20 -13.13
C ILE A 144 -4.04 -5.30 -13.47
N SER A 145 -4.44 -4.39 -12.59
CA SER A 145 -5.57 -3.48 -12.82
C SER A 145 -5.19 -2.26 -13.65
N GLU A 146 -6.18 -1.43 -13.96
CA GLU A 146 -6.01 -0.13 -14.60
C GLU A 146 -5.45 0.97 -13.68
N ALA A 147 -5.27 0.70 -12.38
CA ALA A 147 -4.75 1.69 -11.43
C ALA A 147 -3.32 2.16 -11.82
N PRO A 148 -3.00 3.46 -11.78
CA PRO A 148 -1.66 3.98 -12.03
C PRO A 148 -0.74 3.73 -10.82
N PHE A 149 -0.57 2.47 -10.45
CA PHE A 149 0.21 2.05 -9.30
C PHE A 149 1.69 1.91 -9.67
N GLU A 150 2.56 2.69 -9.03
CA GLU A 150 4.02 2.71 -9.19
C GLU A 150 4.71 1.58 -8.39
N GLY A 151 4.07 0.41 -8.36
CA GLY A 151 4.63 -0.84 -7.82
C GLY A 151 5.23 -1.72 -8.93
N PRO A 152 5.20 -3.07 -8.77
CA PRO A 152 4.66 -3.81 -7.64
C PRO A 152 5.52 -3.69 -6.37
N ILE A 153 4.94 -4.07 -5.24
CA ILE A 153 5.65 -4.36 -4.00
C ILE A 153 5.53 -5.85 -3.66
N ALA A 154 6.37 -6.33 -2.74
CA ALA A 154 6.09 -7.56 -2.02
C ALA A 154 6.35 -7.35 -0.53
N GLY A 155 5.65 -8.12 0.30
CA GLY A 155 5.85 -8.18 1.74
C GLY A 155 6.35 -9.56 2.15
N VAL A 156 7.33 -9.61 3.03
CA VAL A 156 7.89 -10.85 3.60
C VAL A 156 8.09 -10.69 5.10
N ARG A 157 8.09 -11.80 5.84
CA ARG A 157 8.38 -11.83 7.27
C ARG A 157 9.76 -12.45 7.47
N VAL A 158 10.60 -11.80 8.27
CA VAL A 158 11.94 -12.27 8.61
C VAL A 158 11.96 -12.59 10.10
N GLY A 159 12.39 -13.82 10.42
CA GLY A 159 12.74 -14.24 11.76
C GLY A 159 14.20 -14.61 11.88
N ARG A 160 14.66 -14.90 13.09
CA ARG A 160 16.02 -15.33 13.38
C ARG A 160 16.04 -16.35 14.52
N ILE A 161 16.62 -17.52 14.26
CA ILE A 161 16.80 -18.60 15.23
C ILE A 161 18.27 -19.00 15.21
N ASP A 162 18.90 -19.09 16.37
CA ASP A 162 20.32 -19.45 16.51
C ASP A 162 21.23 -18.66 15.54
N ASP A 163 21.05 -17.33 15.53
CA ASP A 163 21.75 -16.36 14.68
C ASP A 163 21.58 -16.55 13.15
N LYS A 164 20.59 -17.33 12.71
CA LYS A 164 20.29 -17.55 11.29
C LYS A 164 18.95 -16.94 10.92
N PHE A 165 18.95 -16.10 9.89
CA PHE A 165 17.72 -15.52 9.34
C PHE A 165 16.88 -16.58 8.62
N ILE A 166 15.57 -16.49 8.81
CA ILE A 166 14.56 -17.37 8.21
C ILE A 166 13.49 -16.49 7.57
N ILE A 167 13.18 -16.78 6.29
CA ILE A 167 12.15 -16.06 5.53
C ILE A 167 10.79 -16.77 5.67
N ASN A 168 9.74 -15.99 5.87
CA ASN A 168 8.37 -16.42 6.17
C ASN A 168 8.34 -17.61 7.17
N PRO A 169 8.91 -17.42 8.38
CA PRO A 169 8.97 -18.49 9.38
C PRO A 169 7.56 -18.94 9.76
N SER A 170 7.42 -20.25 10.01
CA SER A 170 6.18 -20.82 10.53
C SER A 170 5.85 -20.28 11.93
N TYR A 171 4.60 -20.45 12.39
CA TYR A 171 4.23 -20.05 13.76
C TYR A 171 5.15 -20.68 14.84
N GLU A 172 5.51 -21.96 14.70
CA GLU A 172 6.42 -22.63 15.64
C GLU A 172 7.87 -22.08 15.60
N GLU A 173 8.33 -21.68 14.42
CA GLU A 173 9.66 -21.04 14.26
C GLU A 173 9.65 -19.63 14.85
N ARG A 174 8.56 -18.88 14.67
CA ARG A 174 8.38 -17.54 15.24
C ARG A 174 8.44 -17.54 16.77
N ASP A 175 7.88 -18.56 17.43
CA ASP A 175 7.93 -18.69 18.88
C ASP A 175 9.37 -18.83 19.41
N LYS A 176 10.25 -19.48 18.63
CA LYS A 176 11.68 -19.65 18.93
C LYS A 176 12.53 -18.47 18.47
N SER A 177 11.97 -17.59 17.67
CA SER A 177 12.67 -16.47 17.06
C SER A 177 12.97 -15.36 18.07
N ASP A 178 14.12 -14.72 17.93
CA ASP A 178 14.46 -13.49 18.67
C ASP A 178 14.15 -12.21 17.86
N LEU A 179 13.66 -12.37 16.63
CA LEU A 179 13.30 -11.30 15.71
C LEU A 179 11.98 -11.65 14.98
N ASP A 180 11.06 -10.72 14.83
CA ASP A 180 9.87 -10.90 14.00
C ASP A 180 9.54 -9.58 13.28
N ILE A 181 10.00 -9.47 12.04
CA ILE A 181 9.91 -8.25 11.24
C ILE A 181 9.25 -8.53 9.91
N VAL A 182 8.17 -7.81 9.62
CA VAL A 182 7.59 -7.72 8.28
C VAL A 182 8.25 -6.55 7.53
N VAL A 183 8.76 -6.86 6.35
CA VAL A 183 9.39 -5.91 5.44
C VAL A 183 8.57 -5.89 4.16
N ALA A 184 8.25 -4.69 3.67
CA ALA A 184 7.65 -4.51 2.36
C ALA A 184 8.39 -3.44 1.56
N GLY A 185 8.54 -3.67 0.25
CA GLY A 185 9.30 -2.79 -0.61
C GLY A 185 9.05 -3.02 -2.09
N THR A 186 9.53 -2.08 -2.90
CA THR A 186 9.68 -2.23 -4.35
C THR A 186 10.99 -2.96 -4.65
N LYS A 187 11.30 -3.15 -5.93
CA LYS A 187 12.57 -3.77 -6.37
C LYS A 187 13.78 -2.96 -5.91
N ASP A 188 13.62 -1.63 -5.86
CA ASP A 188 14.72 -0.69 -5.63
C ASP A 188 14.80 -0.21 -4.18
N ALA A 189 13.68 -0.20 -3.44
CA ALA A 189 13.65 0.41 -2.11
C ALA A 189 12.71 -0.31 -1.13
N ILE A 190 13.09 -0.27 0.14
CA ILE A 190 12.19 -0.61 1.26
C ILE A 190 11.21 0.54 1.45
N VAL A 191 9.93 0.21 1.55
CA VAL A 191 8.84 1.19 1.74
C VAL A 191 8.30 1.14 3.17
N MET A 192 8.22 -0.05 3.77
CA MET A 192 7.63 -0.25 5.08
C MET A 192 8.34 -1.36 5.84
N VAL A 193 8.55 -1.12 7.14
CA VAL A 193 9.03 -2.11 8.10
C VAL A 193 8.11 -2.05 9.32
N GLU A 194 7.71 -3.21 9.83
CA GLU A 194 6.92 -3.36 11.05
C GLU A 194 7.37 -4.61 11.79
N GLY A 195 7.58 -4.54 13.10
CA GLY A 195 7.97 -5.71 13.88
C GLY A 195 8.69 -5.36 15.16
N GLY A 196 9.32 -6.37 15.74
CA GLY A 196 10.10 -6.23 16.97
C GLY A 196 11.14 -7.33 17.13
N SER A 197 11.96 -7.18 18.16
CA SER A 197 13.04 -8.11 18.47
C SER A 197 13.26 -8.19 19.98
N LYS A 198 13.96 -9.24 20.44
CA LYS A 198 14.36 -9.46 21.83
C LYS A 198 15.76 -8.86 22.05
N GLU A 199 15.83 -7.53 22.04
CA GLU A 199 17.05 -6.76 22.32
C GLU A 199 18.24 -7.12 21.40
N VAL A 200 17.96 -7.43 20.12
CA VAL A 200 19.02 -7.72 19.14
C VAL A 200 19.72 -6.42 18.69
N PRO A 201 21.02 -6.47 18.32
CA PRO A 201 21.76 -5.29 17.86
C PRO A 201 21.16 -4.63 16.61
N GLU A 202 21.35 -3.32 16.47
CA GLU A 202 20.82 -2.54 15.33
C GLU A 202 21.33 -3.06 13.97
N ASP A 203 22.61 -3.44 13.89
CA ASP A 203 23.21 -3.99 12.67
C ASP A 203 22.51 -5.28 12.24
N THR A 204 22.13 -6.14 13.19
CA THR A 204 21.35 -7.36 12.91
C THR A 204 19.96 -7.04 12.36
N VAL A 205 19.29 -6.02 12.89
CA VAL A 205 17.98 -5.59 12.37
C VAL A 205 18.11 -5.12 10.93
N LEU A 206 19.15 -4.34 10.63
CA LEU A 206 19.43 -3.89 9.26
C LEU A 206 19.71 -5.07 8.32
N GLU A 207 20.55 -6.02 8.73
CA GLU A 207 20.82 -7.25 7.98
C GLU A 207 19.55 -8.05 7.71
N ALA A 208 18.64 -8.16 8.70
CA ALA A 208 17.36 -8.85 8.53
C ALA A 208 16.47 -8.15 7.48
N ILE A 209 16.44 -6.81 7.48
CA ILE A 209 15.69 -6.02 6.49
C ILE A 209 16.24 -6.27 5.08
N MET A 210 17.57 -6.22 4.93
CA MET A 210 18.23 -6.44 3.64
C MET A 210 18.07 -7.88 3.16
N PHE A 211 18.15 -8.86 4.07
CA PHE A 211 17.86 -10.25 3.78
C PHE A 211 16.43 -10.43 3.23
N GLY A 212 15.43 -9.79 3.85
CA GLY A 212 14.05 -9.79 3.35
C GLY A 212 13.91 -9.13 1.97
N HIS A 213 14.64 -8.03 1.72
CA HIS A 213 14.56 -7.30 0.44
C HIS A 213 14.96 -8.16 -0.76
N GLU A 214 15.94 -9.04 -0.61
CA GLU A 214 16.35 -9.94 -1.71
C GLU A 214 15.21 -10.89 -2.13
N TYR A 215 14.41 -11.38 -1.18
CA TYR A 215 13.22 -12.19 -1.51
C TYR A 215 12.09 -11.36 -2.14
N ILE A 216 11.93 -10.10 -1.69
CA ILE A 216 10.96 -9.16 -2.27
C ILE A 216 11.22 -8.95 -3.76
N LYS A 217 12.48 -8.75 -4.16
CA LYS A 217 12.86 -8.57 -5.57
C LYS A 217 12.41 -9.74 -6.44
N ASN A 218 12.62 -10.97 -5.98
CA ASN A 218 12.18 -12.17 -6.69
C ASN A 218 10.65 -12.21 -6.81
N LEU A 219 9.90 -11.97 -5.73
CA LEU A 219 8.43 -11.95 -5.74
C LEU A 219 7.85 -10.87 -6.67
N ILE A 220 8.54 -9.75 -6.82
CA ILE A 220 8.18 -8.69 -7.76
C ILE A 220 8.30 -9.14 -9.21
N ASP A 221 9.37 -9.86 -9.56
CA ASP A 221 9.59 -10.33 -10.93
C ASP A 221 8.44 -11.23 -11.41
N PHE A 222 7.91 -12.10 -10.56
CA PHE A 222 6.75 -12.93 -10.90
C PHE A 222 5.43 -12.15 -11.01
N GLN A 223 5.25 -11.09 -10.22
CA GLN A 223 4.10 -10.19 -10.40
C GLN A 223 4.16 -9.46 -11.76
N LEU A 224 5.36 -9.07 -12.20
CA LEU A 224 5.56 -8.47 -13.52
C LEU A 224 5.34 -9.48 -14.65
N GLU A 225 5.68 -10.75 -14.46
CA GLU A 225 5.31 -11.82 -15.41
C GLU A 225 3.80 -11.98 -15.54
N LEU A 226 3.08 -11.95 -14.41
CA LEU A 226 1.61 -11.99 -14.42
C LEU A 226 1.04 -10.75 -15.14
N GLN A 227 1.59 -9.56 -14.86
CA GLN A 227 1.19 -8.32 -15.52
C GLN A 227 1.36 -8.39 -17.04
N LYS A 228 2.45 -8.96 -17.56
CA LYS A 228 2.65 -9.11 -19.01
C LYS A 228 1.58 -9.97 -19.67
N LYS A 229 0.99 -10.92 -18.94
CA LYS A 229 -0.02 -11.85 -19.45
C LYS A 229 -1.42 -11.28 -19.41
N VAL A 230 -1.79 -10.60 -18.31
CA VAL A 230 -3.19 -10.22 -18.02
C VAL A 230 -3.38 -8.76 -17.60
N GLY A 231 -2.31 -7.96 -17.57
CA GLY A 231 -2.35 -6.58 -17.13
C GLY A 231 -3.20 -5.70 -18.04
N LYS A 232 -3.98 -4.81 -17.43
CA LYS A 232 -4.76 -3.79 -18.12
C LYS A 232 -3.93 -2.53 -18.39
N GLU A 233 -4.35 -1.74 -19.37
CA GLU A 233 -3.78 -0.42 -19.62
C GLU A 233 -4.00 0.50 -18.41
N LYS A 234 -2.96 1.24 -18.03
CA LYS A 234 -3.01 2.13 -16.87
C LYS A 234 -3.75 3.41 -17.17
N ILE A 235 -4.58 3.88 -16.25
CA ILE A 235 -5.19 5.20 -16.29
C ILE A 235 -4.07 6.25 -16.34
N LYS A 236 -4.17 7.19 -17.28
CA LYS A 236 -3.22 8.29 -17.37
C LYS A 236 -3.62 9.38 -16.39
N VAL A 237 -2.69 9.80 -15.54
CA VAL A 237 -2.89 10.94 -14.65
C VAL A 237 -2.43 12.19 -15.38
N GLU A 238 -3.38 13.04 -15.77
CA GLU A 238 -3.11 14.27 -16.49
C GLU A 238 -2.51 15.32 -15.55
N LYS A 239 -1.47 16.01 -16.01
CA LYS A 239 -0.91 17.16 -15.30
C LYS A 239 -1.80 18.36 -15.55
N SER A 240 -2.21 19.03 -14.47
CA SER A 240 -3.03 20.24 -14.59
C SER A 240 -2.15 21.45 -14.90
N GLU A 241 -2.34 22.07 -16.07
CA GLU A 241 -1.63 23.31 -16.46
C GLU A 241 -1.78 24.43 -15.42
N ILE A 242 -2.95 24.48 -14.78
CA ILE A 242 -3.27 25.44 -13.72
C ILE A 242 -2.39 25.20 -12.48
N GLU A 243 -2.12 23.96 -12.12
CA GLU A 243 -1.23 23.65 -11.01
C GLU A 243 0.21 24.09 -11.30
N GLU A 244 0.68 23.91 -12.54
CA GLU A 244 2.01 24.36 -12.93
C GLU A 244 2.13 25.89 -12.88
N LYS A 245 1.09 26.61 -13.35
CA LYS A 245 1.03 28.07 -13.25
C LYS A 245 1.05 28.52 -11.78
N LEU A 246 0.20 27.96 -10.93
CA LEU A 246 0.15 28.28 -9.49
C LEU A 246 1.49 28.01 -8.79
N LYS A 247 2.19 26.92 -9.15
CA LYS A 247 3.53 26.61 -8.61
C LYS A 247 4.56 27.68 -8.96
N GLN A 248 4.47 28.26 -10.15
CA GLN A 248 5.34 29.36 -10.57
C GLN A 248 4.95 30.66 -9.87
N ASP A 249 3.67 30.98 -9.82
CA ASP A 249 3.16 32.21 -9.21
C ASP A 249 3.49 32.29 -7.71
N PHE A 250 3.44 31.15 -6.99
CA PHE A 250 3.78 31.10 -5.58
C PHE A 250 5.26 31.31 -5.26
N GLN A 251 6.18 31.16 -6.24
CA GLN A 251 7.61 31.39 -6.00
C GLN A 251 7.91 32.79 -5.46
N LYS A 252 7.10 33.80 -5.79
CA LYS A 252 7.31 35.16 -5.28
C LYS A 252 7.16 35.27 -3.75
N TYR A 253 6.46 34.34 -3.11
CA TYR A 253 6.23 34.31 -1.66
C TYR A 253 7.26 33.48 -0.90
N LYS A 254 8.27 32.91 -1.59
CA LYS A 254 9.27 32.02 -1.00
C LYS A 254 9.97 32.64 0.21
N GLU A 255 10.46 33.88 0.08
CA GLU A 255 11.18 34.56 1.17
C GLU A 255 10.27 34.83 2.38
N GLU A 256 9.00 35.21 2.16
CA GLU A 256 8.03 35.41 3.23
C GLU A 256 7.78 34.11 4.01
N ILE A 257 7.69 32.97 3.31
CA ILE A 257 7.52 31.64 3.91
C ILE A 257 8.76 31.22 4.71
N ILE A 258 9.96 31.45 4.18
CA ILE A 258 11.23 31.15 4.89
C ILE A 258 11.28 31.94 6.21
N ASN A 259 10.92 33.23 6.18
CA ASN A 259 10.86 34.06 7.38
C ASN A 259 9.81 33.54 8.37
N ALA A 260 8.65 33.07 7.88
CA ALA A 260 7.62 32.47 8.73
C ALA A 260 8.11 31.20 9.45
N PHE A 261 9.00 30.39 8.85
CA PHE A 261 9.58 29.22 9.52
C PHE A 261 10.48 29.55 10.71
N SER A 262 10.99 30.79 10.80
CA SER A 262 11.75 31.25 11.96
C SER A 262 10.86 31.49 13.20
N ILE A 263 9.53 31.57 13.02
CA ILE A 263 8.57 31.72 14.12
C ILE A 263 8.48 30.41 14.91
N GLN A 264 8.86 30.46 16.19
CA GLN A 264 8.85 29.28 17.06
C GLN A 264 7.44 28.83 17.44
N ASP A 265 6.54 29.78 17.76
CA ASP A 265 5.17 29.44 18.13
C ASP A 265 4.41 28.85 16.93
N LYS A 266 3.88 27.64 17.10
CA LYS A 266 3.21 26.90 16.02
C LYS A 266 1.93 27.61 15.56
N LYS A 267 1.17 28.22 16.47
CA LYS A 267 -0.11 28.87 16.11
C LYS A 267 0.16 30.16 15.36
N GLU A 268 1.12 30.94 15.82
CA GLU A 268 1.57 32.16 15.17
C GLU A 268 2.15 31.85 13.79
N ARG A 269 3.05 30.87 13.67
CA ARG A 269 3.60 30.43 12.38
C ARG A 269 2.51 30.04 11.40
N ASN A 270 1.55 29.21 11.82
CA ASN A 270 0.45 28.79 10.95
C ASN A 270 -0.41 29.99 10.51
N ARG A 271 -0.75 30.91 11.41
CA ARG A 271 -1.50 32.13 11.05
C ARG A 271 -0.75 33.00 10.05
N THR A 272 0.57 33.12 10.20
CA THR A 272 1.41 33.88 9.26
C THR A 272 1.40 33.22 7.88
N ILE A 273 1.58 31.90 7.81
CA ILE A 273 1.52 31.14 6.55
C ILE A 273 0.14 31.25 5.90
N ASP A 274 -0.94 31.14 6.68
CA ASP A 274 -2.31 31.33 6.20
C ASP A 274 -2.54 32.75 5.67
N GLY A 275 -1.97 33.76 6.35
CA GLY A 275 -2.01 35.15 5.90
C GLY A 275 -1.28 35.38 4.58
N ILE A 276 -0.12 34.75 4.38
CA ILE A 276 0.61 34.76 3.11
C ILE A 276 -0.24 34.13 2.00
N PHE A 277 -0.94 33.03 2.30
CA PHE A 277 -1.83 32.39 1.33
C PHE A 277 -3.02 33.29 0.93
N GLN A 278 -3.66 33.97 1.88
CA GLN A 278 -4.75 34.90 1.58
C GLN A 278 -4.28 36.09 0.73
N LYS A 279 -3.13 36.67 1.08
CA LYS A 279 -2.47 37.69 0.25
C LYS A 279 -2.20 37.16 -1.16
N ALA A 280 -1.80 35.89 -1.28
CA ALA A 280 -1.56 35.25 -2.57
C ALA A 280 -2.80 35.10 -3.43
N ILE A 281 -3.94 34.73 -2.84
CA ILE A 281 -5.23 34.65 -3.53
C ILE A 281 -5.62 36.03 -4.08
N GLU A 282 -5.52 37.07 -3.24
CA GLU A 282 -5.91 38.43 -3.61
C GLU A 282 -5.00 39.03 -4.70
N GLU A 283 -3.68 38.98 -4.53
CA GLU A 283 -2.75 39.61 -5.48
C GLU A 283 -2.65 38.89 -6.83
N LEU A 284 -2.93 37.58 -6.87
CA LEU A 284 -2.92 36.79 -8.10
C LEU A 284 -4.31 36.66 -8.73
N GLU A 285 -5.33 37.27 -8.11
CA GLU A 285 -6.73 37.24 -8.56
C GLU A 285 -7.21 35.80 -8.85
N ILE A 286 -6.90 34.85 -7.96
CA ILE A 286 -7.21 33.42 -8.16
C ILE A 286 -8.74 33.23 -8.12
N PRO A 287 -9.37 32.74 -9.19
CA PRO A 287 -10.81 32.49 -9.23
C PRO A 287 -11.26 31.53 -8.12
N GLU A 288 -12.46 31.72 -7.56
CA GLU A 288 -13.02 30.87 -6.50
C GLU A 288 -12.98 29.38 -6.86
N GLU A 289 -13.27 29.04 -8.12
CA GLU A 289 -13.22 27.66 -8.62
C GLU A 289 -11.84 26.98 -8.49
N TYR A 290 -10.75 27.77 -8.43
CA TYR A 290 -9.39 27.25 -8.27
C TYR A 290 -8.82 27.43 -6.87
N GLN A 291 -9.53 28.04 -5.92
CA GLN A 291 -8.98 28.30 -4.59
C GLN A 291 -8.67 27.02 -3.80
N THR A 292 -9.52 25.99 -3.90
CA THR A 292 -9.25 24.68 -3.30
C THR A 292 -7.96 24.07 -3.84
N LYS A 293 -7.81 24.09 -5.17
CA LYS A 293 -6.60 23.61 -5.86
C LYS A 293 -5.37 24.47 -5.53
N ALA A 294 -5.52 25.78 -5.45
CA ALA A 294 -4.48 26.70 -5.02
C ALA A 294 -4.00 26.42 -3.59
N GLY A 295 -4.92 26.08 -2.68
CA GLY A 295 -4.59 25.66 -1.32
C GLY A 295 -3.73 24.39 -1.28
N PHE A 296 -4.05 23.41 -2.13
CA PHE A 296 -3.23 22.19 -2.27
C PHE A 296 -1.82 22.51 -2.78
N VAL A 297 -1.73 23.27 -3.89
CA VAL A 297 -0.46 23.65 -4.50
C VAL A 297 0.39 24.49 -3.53
N PHE A 298 -0.24 25.39 -2.77
CA PHE A 298 0.44 26.20 -1.77
C PHE A 298 1.00 25.38 -0.62
N LYS A 299 0.25 24.39 -0.10
CA LYS A 299 0.76 23.45 0.92
C LYS A 299 1.95 22.64 0.41
N GLU A 300 1.89 22.17 -0.84
CA GLU A 300 3.02 21.46 -1.47
C GLU A 300 4.24 22.39 -1.59
N PHE A 301 4.03 23.62 -2.01
CA PHE A 301 5.08 24.63 -2.12
C PHE A 301 5.72 24.94 -0.76
N VAL A 302 4.94 25.20 0.29
CA VAL A 302 5.43 25.42 1.66
C VAL A 302 6.26 24.23 2.16
N SER A 303 5.80 23.00 1.88
CA SER A 303 6.52 21.77 2.24
C SER A 303 7.88 21.66 1.51
N ASN A 304 7.94 22.05 0.24
CA ASN A 304 9.19 22.06 -0.52
C ASN A 304 10.15 23.13 0.02
N VAL A 305 9.67 24.34 0.30
CA VAL A 305 10.49 25.41 0.89
C VAL A 305 11.05 25.02 2.26
N MET A 306 10.32 24.24 3.06
CA MET A 306 10.81 23.73 4.34
C MET A 306 11.97 22.73 4.20
N ARG A 307 12.05 22.01 3.08
CA ARG A 307 13.03 20.95 2.84
C ARG A 307 14.34 21.45 2.22
N GLU A 308 14.30 22.61 1.58
CA GLU A 308 15.47 23.31 1.06
C GLU A 308 16.31 23.92 2.19
#